data_AF-A0A382N7V2-F1
#
_entry.id   AF-A0A382N7V2-F1
#
_cell.length_a   1.000
_cell.length_b   1.000
_cell.length_c   1.000
_cell.angle_alpha   90.00
_cell.angle_beta   90.00
_cell.angle_gamma   90.00
#
_symmetry.space_group_name_H-M   'P 1'
#
loop_
_entity.id
_entity.type
_entity.pdbx_description
1 polymer ?
#
loop_
_entity_poly.entity_id
_entity_poly.type
_entity_poly.pdbx_seq_one_letter_code
_entity_poly.pdbx_strand_id
1 'polypeptide(L)'
;MEKDITKLFKRDPIEERFDKIKISLASPEKIKSWSFGEIKKPETINYRTFKPEKDGLFCARIFGPIKDYECLCGKYKRMKFRGIICEKCGVEVTRSNVRRDRM
;
A
#
# COMPACT_ATOMS: atom_id res chain seq x y z
N MET A 1 -19.72 -36.16 -10.33
CA MET A 1 -19.59 -34.98 -11.23
C MET A 1 -20.57 -33.87 -10.80
N GLU A 2 -20.58 -33.46 -9.52
CA GLU A 2 -21.58 -32.50 -8.99
C GLU A 2 -20.94 -31.30 -8.29
N LYS A 3 -19.60 -31.22 -8.21
CA LYS A 3 -18.88 -30.22 -7.41
C LYS A 3 -18.61 -28.89 -8.15
N ASP A 4 -19.07 -28.72 -9.38
CA ASP A 4 -18.74 -27.54 -10.21
C ASP A 4 -19.91 -26.58 -10.47
N ILE A 5 -21.18 -26.99 -10.29
CA ILE A 5 -22.34 -26.09 -10.49
C ILE A 5 -22.41 -24.96 -9.45
N THR A 6 -21.84 -25.15 -8.25
CA THR A 6 -21.83 -24.14 -7.19
C THR A 6 -20.81 -23.02 -7.43
N LYS A 7 -19.86 -23.18 -8.37
CA LYS A 7 -18.90 -22.13 -8.73
C LYS A 7 -19.49 -21.07 -9.69
N LEU A 8 -20.55 -21.41 -10.43
CA LEU A 8 -21.22 -20.50 -11.38
C LEU A 8 -22.13 -19.46 -10.70
N PHE A 9 -22.57 -19.72 -9.47
CA PHE A 9 -23.43 -18.81 -8.69
C PHE A 9 -22.67 -17.97 -7.65
N LYS A 10 -21.34 -17.91 -7.74
CA LYS A 10 -20.59 -16.91 -6.97
C LYS A 10 -20.93 -15.54 -7.55
N ARG A 11 -21.86 -14.84 -6.91
CA ARG A 11 -22.11 -13.42 -7.15
C ARG A 11 -20.76 -12.72 -7.03
N ASP A 12 -20.29 -12.12 -8.11
CA ASP A 12 -19.17 -11.19 -8.04
C ASP A 12 -19.47 -10.19 -6.92
N PRO A 13 -18.48 -9.85 -6.07
CA PRO A 13 -18.71 -8.90 -5.00
C PRO A 13 -19.28 -7.63 -5.65
N ILE A 14 -20.45 -7.23 -5.20
CA ILE A 14 -21.13 -6.02 -5.67
C ILE A 14 -20.17 -4.88 -5.37
N GLU A 15 -19.48 -4.37 -6.39
CA GLU A 15 -18.92 -3.02 -6.32
C GLU A 15 -20.12 -2.12 -6.04
N GLU A 16 -20.19 -1.54 -4.85
CA GLU A 16 -21.20 -0.53 -4.51
C GLU A 16 -21.04 0.62 -5.49
N ARG A 17 -21.80 0.56 -6.58
CA ARG A 17 -21.91 1.65 -7.54
C ARG A 17 -22.57 2.80 -6.82
N PHE A 18 -21.82 3.88 -6.61
CA PHE A 18 -22.36 5.08 -6.01
C PHE A 18 -23.09 5.91 -7.10
N ASP A 19 -24.28 6.41 -6.77
CA ASP A 19 -25.07 7.22 -7.71
C ASP A 19 -24.76 8.73 -7.59
N LYS A 20 -24.10 9.15 -6.50
CA LYS A 20 -23.87 10.57 -6.16
C LYS A 20 -22.46 10.79 -5.61
N ILE A 21 -21.83 11.90 -6.00
CA ILE A 21 -20.53 12.35 -5.48
C ILE A 21 -20.74 13.65 -4.70
N LYS A 22 -20.11 13.77 -3.53
CA LYS A 22 -20.13 14.99 -2.70
C LYS A 22 -18.71 15.52 -2.54
N ILE A 23 -18.56 16.83 -2.67
CA ILE A 23 -17.33 17.55 -2.32
C ILE A 23 -17.56 18.37 -1.04
N SER A 24 -16.55 18.41 -0.17
CA SER A 24 -16.59 19.16 1.10
C SER A 24 -15.17 19.49 1.54
N LEU A 25 -15.01 20.56 2.32
CA LEU A 25 -13.73 20.85 2.96
C LEU A 25 -13.33 19.72 3.92
N ALA A 26 -12.05 19.35 3.88
CA ALA A 26 -11.48 18.38 4.81
C ALA A 26 -10.94 19.09 6.06
N SER A 27 -11.29 18.59 7.24
CA SER A 27 -10.69 19.07 8.51
C SER A 27 -9.25 18.54 8.66
N PRO A 28 -8.41 19.19 9.49
CA PRO A 28 -7.07 18.68 9.79
C PRO A 28 -7.06 17.24 10.31
N GLU A 29 -8.05 16.86 11.11
CA GLU A 29 -8.22 15.49 11.62
C GLU A 29 -8.52 14.49 10.49
N LYS A 30 -9.36 14.90 9.53
CA LYS A 30 -9.69 14.07 8.37
C LYS A 30 -8.47 13.85 7.47
N ILE A 31 -7.66 14.89 7.26
CA ILE A 31 -6.41 14.78 6.49
C ILE A 31 -5.44 13.80 7.18
N LYS A 32 -5.29 13.88 8.50
CA LYS A 32 -4.47 12.94 9.27
C LYS A 32 -4.98 11.51 9.19
N SER A 33 -6.29 11.31 9.12
CA SER A 33 -6.89 9.96 9.03
C SER A 33 -6.61 9.24 7.70
N TRP A 34 -6.34 9.99 6.62
CA TRP A 34 -5.98 9.42 5.32
C TRP A 34 -4.50 9.06 5.20
N SER A 35 -3.66 9.72 6.00
CA SER A 35 -2.21 9.58 5.92
C SER A 35 -1.73 8.30 6.58
N PHE A 36 -0.81 7.61 5.92
CA PHE A 36 -0.12 6.42 6.46
C PHE A 36 1.17 6.77 7.22
N GLY A 37 1.55 8.03 7.26
CA GLY A 37 2.72 8.50 7.99
C GLY A 37 3.19 9.88 7.56
N GLU A 38 3.96 10.51 8.44
CA GLU A 38 4.50 11.85 8.23
C GLU A 38 5.79 11.84 7.41
N ILE A 39 5.87 12.75 6.44
CA ILE A 39 7.08 13.04 5.67
C ILE A 39 7.85 14.14 6.41
N LYS A 40 9.09 13.83 6.82
CA LYS A 40 9.92 14.75 7.62
C LYS A 40 11.00 15.44 6.80
N LYS A 41 11.34 14.87 5.66
CA LYS A 41 12.45 15.34 4.85
C LYS A 41 12.07 15.48 3.38
N PRO A 42 12.69 16.40 2.64
CA PRO A 42 12.36 16.64 1.24
C PRO A 42 13.05 15.65 0.28
N GLU A 43 13.87 14.72 0.75
CA GLU A 43 14.60 13.83 -0.16
C GLU A 43 13.67 12.81 -0.84
N THR A 44 14.05 12.43 -2.05
CA THR A 44 13.26 11.55 -2.90
C THR A 44 13.85 10.15 -2.94
N ILE A 45 14.95 10.00 -3.66
CA ILE A 45 15.67 8.75 -3.87
C ILE A 45 17.17 8.97 -3.71
N ASN A 46 17.85 7.93 -3.28
CA ASN A 46 19.29 7.91 -3.22
C ASN A 46 19.90 7.91 -4.63
N TYR A 47 20.83 8.82 -4.90
CA TYR A 47 21.43 8.99 -6.23
C TYR A 47 22.19 7.75 -6.74
N ARG A 48 22.77 6.93 -5.84
CA ARG A 48 23.59 5.78 -6.23
C ARG A 48 22.80 4.48 -6.25
N THR A 49 21.94 4.28 -5.26
CA THR A 49 21.20 3.01 -5.10
C THR A 49 19.80 3.03 -5.72
N PHE A 50 19.31 4.21 -6.12
CA PHE A 50 17.94 4.46 -6.57
C PHE A 50 16.87 3.98 -5.59
N LYS A 51 17.25 3.76 -4.33
CA LYS A 51 16.32 3.39 -3.26
C LYS A 51 15.69 4.66 -2.68
N PRO A 52 14.39 4.66 -2.38
CA PRO A 52 13.74 5.75 -1.66
C PRO A 52 14.40 6.00 -0.31
N GLU A 53 14.55 7.28 0.02
CA GLU A 53 15.09 7.70 1.31
C GLU A 53 14.07 7.48 2.43
N LYS A 54 14.59 7.27 3.65
CA LYS A 54 13.74 7.09 4.84
C LYS A 54 13.14 8.42 5.27
N ASP A 55 11.83 8.44 5.52
CA ASP A 55 11.05 9.63 5.89
C ASP A 55 11.00 10.73 4.82
N GLY A 56 11.40 10.39 3.58
CA GLY A 56 11.32 11.25 2.40
C GLY A 56 10.03 11.09 1.60
N LEU A 57 9.92 11.84 0.51
CA LEU A 57 8.72 11.92 -0.35
C LEU A 57 8.29 10.59 -0.96
N PHE A 58 9.21 9.64 -1.14
CA PHE A 58 8.92 8.32 -1.72
C PHE A 58 9.04 7.16 -0.72
N CYS A 59 9.09 7.46 0.59
CA CYS A 59 9.40 6.49 1.64
C CYS A 59 8.55 5.21 1.54
N ALA A 60 9.21 4.05 1.43
CA ALA A 60 8.53 2.76 1.30
C ALA A 60 7.77 2.33 2.56
N ARG A 61 8.07 2.91 3.73
CA ARG A 61 7.33 2.63 4.97
C ARG A 61 5.92 3.23 4.93
N ILE A 62 5.79 4.44 4.40
CA ILE A 62 4.52 5.19 4.33
C ILE A 62 3.68 4.64 3.18
N PHE A 63 4.24 4.72 1.97
CA PHE A 63 3.50 4.40 0.76
C PHE A 63 3.46 2.90 0.43
N GLY A 64 4.36 2.09 1.00
CA GLY A 64 4.44 0.65 0.73
C GLY A 64 5.60 0.23 -0.17
N PRO A 65 5.71 -1.06 -0.49
CA PRO A 65 6.90 -1.65 -1.11
C PRO A 65 7.04 -1.28 -2.59
N ILE A 66 8.29 -1.22 -3.07
CA ILE A 66 8.61 -0.92 -4.49
C ILE A 66 8.32 -2.13 -5.39
N LYS A 67 8.57 -3.32 -4.85
CA LYS A 67 8.39 -4.60 -5.54
C LYS A 67 7.32 -5.40 -4.83
N ASP A 68 6.56 -6.18 -5.61
CA ASP A 68 5.50 -7.01 -5.06
C ASP A 68 6.06 -8.03 -4.07
N TYR A 69 5.47 -8.06 -2.87
CA TYR A 69 5.80 -8.99 -1.81
C TYR A 69 7.29 -9.03 -1.44
N GLU A 70 7.97 -7.87 -1.49
CA GLU A 70 9.37 -7.73 -1.07
C GLU A 70 9.55 -6.43 -0.26
N CYS A 71 10.19 -6.54 0.91
CA CYS A 71 10.54 -5.36 1.71
C CYS A 71 11.78 -4.64 1.15
N LEU A 72 11.97 -3.36 1.50
CA LEU A 72 13.04 -2.52 0.93
C LEU A 72 14.46 -3.04 1.20
N CYS A 73 14.70 -3.64 2.37
CA CYS A 73 16.01 -4.19 2.72
C CYS A 73 16.26 -5.59 2.12
N GLY A 74 15.22 -6.22 1.56
CA GLY A 74 15.29 -7.56 0.98
C GLY A 74 15.35 -8.71 1.98
N LYS A 75 15.13 -8.48 3.28
CA LYS A 75 15.07 -9.56 4.29
C LYS A 75 13.87 -10.48 4.06
N TYR A 76 12.70 -9.88 3.86
CA TYR A 76 11.46 -10.60 3.57
C TYR A 76 11.16 -10.48 2.08
N LYS A 77 11.10 -11.63 1.41
CA LYS A 77 10.81 -11.77 -0.02
C LYS A 77 9.80 -12.88 -0.28
N ARG A 78 9.05 -12.72 -1.37
CA ARG A 78 8.03 -13.65 -1.87
C ARG A 78 6.75 -13.61 -1.04
N MET A 79 5.70 -14.17 -1.62
CA MET A 79 4.34 -14.12 -1.08
C MET A 79 4.16 -14.79 0.30
N LYS A 80 5.09 -15.67 0.72
CA LYS A 80 5.04 -16.35 2.03
C LYS A 80 5.06 -15.39 3.24
N PHE A 81 5.61 -14.19 3.08
CA PHE A 81 5.69 -13.19 4.15
C PHE A 81 4.66 -12.07 3.99
N ARG A 82 3.61 -12.29 3.19
CA ARG A 82 2.55 -11.30 2.95
C ARG A 82 1.96 -10.83 4.28
N GLY A 83 1.84 -9.51 4.45
CA GLY A 83 1.28 -8.86 5.64
C GLY A 83 2.27 -8.68 6.79
N ILE A 84 3.51 -9.17 6.68
CA ILE A 84 4.55 -8.94 7.69
C ILE A 84 5.18 -7.56 7.47
N ILE A 85 5.35 -6.82 8.57
CA ILE A 85 6.12 -5.57 8.60
C ILE A 85 7.57 -5.91 8.95
N CYS A 86 8.50 -5.53 8.09
CA CYS A 86 9.91 -5.79 8.33
C CYS A 86 10.46 -4.96 9.49
N GLU A 87 11.04 -5.59 10.52
CA GLU A 87 11.65 -4.88 11.65
C GLU A 87 12.84 -3.98 11.29
N LYS A 88 13.58 -4.32 10.21
CA LYS A 88 14.75 -3.52 9.79
C LYS A 88 14.37 -2.25 9.03
N CYS A 89 13.39 -2.31 8.13
CA CYS A 89 13.05 -1.19 7.25
C CYS A 89 11.64 -0.61 7.46
N GLY A 90 10.80 -1.26 8.28
CA GLY A 90 9.42 -0.87 8.55
C GLY A 90 8.47 -1.06 7.36
N VAL A 91 8.92 -1.64 6.25
CA VAL A 91 8.10 -1.84 5.06
C VAL A 91 7.24 -3.08 5.21
N GLU A 92 5.94 -2.91 5.01
CA GLU A 92 4.97 -3.98 4.93
C GLU A 92 5.11 -4.75 3.61
N VAL A 93 5.14 -6.09 3.70
CA VAL A 93 5.22 -6.97 2.54
C VAL A 93 3.83 -7.14 1.93
N THR A 94 3.53 -6.30 0.95
CA THR A 94 2.26 -6.31 0.21
C THR A 94 2.51 -6.09 -1.29
N ARG A 95 1.45 -5.92 -2.09
CA ARG A 95 1.56 -5.56 -3.51
C ARG A 95 2.05 -4.11 -3.62
N SER A 96 2.85 -3.82 -4.64
CA SER A 96 3.36 -2.48 -4.92
C SER A 96 2.26 -1.50 -5.34
N ASN A 97 1.11 -2.00 -5.80
CA ASN A 97 -0.03 -1.17 -6.21
C ASN A 97 -0.56 -0.27 -5.08
N VAL A 98 -0.42 -0.69 -3.81
CA VAL A 98 -0.89 0.10 -2.66
C VAL A 98 -0.25 1.48 -2.58
N ARG A 99 0.91 1.69 -3.23
CA ARG A 99 1.56 3.01 -3.34
C ARG A 99 0.72 4.04 -4.08
N ARG A 100 -0.28 3.62 -4.86
CA ARG A 100 -1.23 4.51 -5.55
C ARG A 100 -2.44 4.86 -4.68
N ASP A 101 -2.73 4.03 -3.68
CA ASP A 101 -3.92 4.14 -2.84
C ASP A 101 -3.61 4.81 -1.48
N ARG A 102 -2.37 4.71 -1.00
CA ARG A 102 -1.92 5.30 0.27
C ARG A 102 -1.53 6.77 0.08
N MET A 103 -2.11 7.66 0.90
CA MET A 103 -1.73 9.07 1.04
C MET A 103 -0.69 9.29 2.15
#